data_AF-A0A815L0C3-F1
#
_entry.id   AF-A0A815L0C3-F1
#
_cell.length_a   1.000
_cell.length_b   1.000
_cell.length_c   1.000
_cell.angle_alpha   90.00
_cell.angle_beta   90.00
_cell.angle_gamma   90.00
#
_symmetry.space_group_name_H-M   'P 1'
#
loop_
_entity.id
_entity.type
_entity.pdbx_description
1 polymer ?
#
loop_
_entity_poly.entity_id
_entity_poly.type
_entity_poly.pdbx_seq_one_letter_code
_entity_poly.pdbx_strand_id
1 'polypeptide(L)' 'MSSYGFDDGEYLTCPFDSAHKVISNHFKHHILRCSQHHPEVKTVKCLFNGAHKITPLHYYDHLCECPDNPSC' A
#
# COMPACT_ATOMS: atom_id res chain seq x y z
N MET A 1 1.90 -1.26 -35.20
CA MET A 1 1.89 -0.05 -34.35
C MET A 1 0.45 0.15 -33.93
N SER A 2 -0.01 0.09 -32.70
CA SER A 2 0.56 -0.08 -31.36
C SER A 2 -0.65 -0.45 -30.49
N SER A 3 -0.63 -1.56 -29.76
CA SER A 3 -1.66 -1.87 -28.77
C SER A 3 -1.11 -2.86 -27.74
N TYR A 4 0.02 -2.51 -27.13
CA TYR A 4 0.33 -3.04 -25.81
C TYR A 4 -0.55 -2.25 -24.83
N GLY A 5 -1.70 -2.82 -24.49
CA GLY A 5 -2.45 -2.41 -23.30
C GLY A 5 -1.63 -2.83 -22.09
N PHE A 6 -0.74 -1.94 -21.64
CA PHE A 6 -0.23 -2.02 -20.29
C PHE A 6 -1.41 -1.75 -19.37
N ASP A 7 -1.85 -2.79 -18.68
CA ASP A 7 -2.60 -2.68 -17.43
C ASP A 7 -1.87 -1.65 -16.57
N ASP A 8 -2.37 -0.41 -16.58
CA ASP A 8 -1.89 0.69 -15.74
C ASP A 8 -2.43 0.43 -14.33
N GLY A 9 -1.92 -0.64 -13.72
CA GLY A 9 -2.19 -0.97 -12.34
C GLY A 9 -1.51 0.07 -11.47
N GLU A 10 -2.30 0.96 -10.88
CA GLU A 10 -1.86 2.02 -9.96
C GLU A 10 -0.72 1.53 -9.06
N TYR A 11 0.47 2.15 -9.16
CA TYR A 11 1.64 1.78 -8.35
C TYR A 11 1.59 2.54 -7.02
N LEU A 12 1.55 1.79 -5.93
CA LEU A 12 1.58 2.34 -4.57
C LEU A 12 2.99 2.25 -3.99
N THR A 13 3.40 3.30 -3.28
CA THR A 13 4.68 3.29 -2.56
C THR A 13 4.50 2.50 -1.26
N CYS A 14 5.45 1.66 -0.89
CA CYS A 14 5.36 0.92 0.36
C CYS A 14 5.54 1.88 1.56
N PRO A 15 4.71 1.78 2.60
CA PRO A 15 4.80 2.64 3.77
C PRO A 15 5.82 2.14 4.81
N PHE A 16 6.35 0.92 4.63
CA PHE A 16 7.48 0.40 5.42
C PHE A 16 8.81 0.91 4.87
N ASP A 17 8.93 0.94 3.54
CA ASP A 17 10.15 1.35 2.84
C ASP A 17 9.78 2.16 1.60
N SER A 18 10.23 3.42 1.56
CA SER A 18 9.87 4.36 0.49
C SER A 18 10.53 4.04 -0.86
N ALA A 19 11.52 3.15 -0.89
CA ALA A 19 12.16 2.71 -2.14
C ALA A 19 11.32 1.66 -2.86
N HIS A 20 10.43 0.94 -2.16
CA HIS A 20 9.54 -0.03 -2.78
C HIS A 20 8.32 0.65 -3.42
N LYS A 21 8.13 0.40 -4.72
CA LYS A 21 6.89 0.70 -5.45
C LYS A 21 6.28 -0.61 -5.92
N VAL A 22 5.00 -0.81 -5.60
CA VAL A 22 4.31 -2.09 -5.81
C VAL A 22 2.95 -1.82 -6.42
N ILE A 23 2.58 -2.64 -7.38
CA ILE A 23 1.28 -2.57 -8.06
C ILE A 23 0.17 -2.80 -7.02
N SER A 24 -0.89 -1.99 -7.06
CA SER A 24 -2.04 -2.07 -6.14
C SER A 24 -2.58 -3.49 -5.96
N ASN A 25 -2.68 -4.25 -7.05
CA ASN A 25 -3.14 -5.64 -7.03
C ASN A 25 -2.24 -6.58 -6.18
N HIS A 26 -0.94 -6.33 -6.16
CA HIS A 26 0.04 -7.11 -5.40
C HIS A 26 0.36 -6.51 -4.01
N PHE A 27 -0.15 -5.30 -3.73
CA PHE A 27 0.18 -4.53 -2.55
C PHE A 27 -0.20 -5.26 -1.25
N LYS A 28 -1.37 -5.95 -1.22
CA LYS A 28 -1.79 -6.81 -0.10
C LYS A 28 -0.72 -7.81 0.32
N HIS A 29 -0.29 -8.63 -0.64
CA HIS A 29 0.68 -9.69 -0.39
C HIS A 29 2.05 -9.11 -0.06
N HIS A 30 2.42 -7.99 -0.69
CA HIS A 30 3.65 -7.28 -0.38
C HIS A 30 3.69 -6.81 1.07
N ILE A 31 2.67 -6.10 1.55
CA ILE A 31 2.62 -5.56 2.92
C ILE A 31 2.75 -6.65 3.97
N LEU A 32 2.05 -7.78 3.79
CA LEU A 32 2.14 -8.92 4.71
C LEU A 32 3.56 -9.49 4.79
N ARG A 33 4.27 -9.60 3.65
CA ARG A 33 5.66 -10.09 3.62
C ARG A 33 6.65 -9.04 4.11
N CYS A 34 6.46 -7.78 3.73
CA CYS A 34 7.33 -6.67 4.10
C CYS A 34 7.27 -6.43 5.62
N SER A 35 6.08 -6.51 6.22
CA SER A 35 5.90 -6.47 7.67
C SER A 35 6.64 -7.57 8.42
N GLN A 36 6.77 -8.76 7.85
CA GLN A 36 7.53 -9.85 8.48
C GLN A 36 9.04 -9.59 8.46
N HIS A 37 9.53 -8.91 7.42
CA HIS A 37 10.93 -8.53 7.30
C HIS A 37 11.28 -7.29 8.12
N HIS A 38 10.29 -6.45 8.44
CA HIS A 38 10.44 -5.25 9.28
C HIS A 38 9.62 -5.35 10.57
N PRO A 39 9.94 -6.29 11.49
CA PRO A 39 9.20 -6.45 12.75
C PRO A 39 9.38 -5.25 13.70
N GLU A 40 10.40 -4.41 13.45
CA GLU A 40 10.61 -3.14 14.14
C GLU A 40 9.49 -2.12 13.85
N VAL A 41 8.86 -2.22 12.67
CA VAL A 41 7.80 -1.32 12.21
C VAL A 41 6.45 -1.88 12.65
N LYS A 42 6.00 -1.47 13.84
CA LYS A 42 4.70 -1.87 14.40
C LYS A 42 3.51 -1.20 13.73
N THR A 43 3.71 0.00 13.21
CA THR A 43 2.67 0.81 12.55
C THR A 43 3.26 1.55 11.36
N VAL A 44 2.51 1.60 10.28
CA VAL A 44 2.86 2.28 9.05
C VAL A 44 1.93 3.45 8.78
N LYS A 45 2.41 4.41 8.01
CA LYS A 45 1.63 5.59 7.61
C LYS A 45 0.64 5.23 6.50
N CYS A 46 -0.56 5.80 6.53
CA CYS A 46 -1.49 5.67 5.39
C CYS A 46 -0.92 6.36 4.14
N LEU A 47 -1.25 5.79 2.99
CA LEU A 47 -0.94 6.35 1.67
C LEU A 47 -1.67 7.66 1.39
N PHE A 48 -2.91 7.77 1.84
CA PHE A 48 -3.75 8.96 1.63
C PHE A 48 -3.44 10.04 2.66
N ASN A 49 -3.18 9.66 3.92
CA ASN A 49 -2.92 10.59 5.00
C ASN A 49 -1.81 10.10 5.94
N GLY A 50 -0.65 10.75 5.89
CA GLY A 50 0.51 10.41 6.71
C GLY A 50 0.31 10.58 8.23
N ALA A 51 -0.80 11.19 8.67
CA ALA A 51 -1.18 11.26 10.08
C ALA A 51 -1.72 9.93 10.61
N HIS A 52 -2.35 9.12 9.76
CA HIS A 52 -2.88 7.82 10.18
C HIS A 52 -1.76 6.81 10.33
N LYS A 53 -1.75 6.13 11.49
CA LYS A 53 -0.84 5.03 11.80
C LYS A 53 -1.64 3.74 11.89
N ILE A 54 -1.39 2.82 10.98
CA ILE A 54 -2.15 1.58 10.83
C ILE A 54 -1.20 0.40 10.99
N THR A 55 -1.66 -0.67 11.59
CA THR A 55 -0.88 -1.90 11.64
C THR A 55 -0.88 -2.56 10.26
N PRO A 56 0.21 -3.23 9.86
CA PRO A 56 0.27 -3.98 8.60
C PRO A 56 -0.93 -4.92 8.39
N LEU A 57 -1.40 -5.54 9.48
CA LEU A 57 -2.51 -6.46 9.48
C LEU A 57 -3.82 -5.82 9.01
N HIS A 58 -4.09 -4.57 9.42
CA HIS A 58 -5.30 -3.83 9.09
C HIS A 58 -5.10 -2.81 7.96
N TYR A 59 -3.92 -2.80 7.34
CA TYR A 59 -3.58 -1.77 6.36
C TYR A 59 -4.49 -1.84 5.14
N TYR A 60 -4.77 -3.05 4.67
CA TYR A 60 -5.62 -3.20 3.50
C TYR A 60 -7.08 -2.80 3.77
N ASP A 61 -7.66 -3.26 4.87
CA ASP A 61 -9.02 -2.86 5.26
C ASP A 61 -9.10 -1.35 5.44
N HIS A 62 -8.07 -0.76 6.07
CA HIS A 62 -7.95 0.69 6.15
C HIS A 62 -7.94 1.37 4.78
N LEU A 63 -7.27 0.85 3.75
CA LEU A 63 -7.31 1.50 2.43
C LEU A 63 -8.74 1.58 1.86
N CYS A 64 -9.58 0.57 2.11
CA CYS A 64 -10.99 0.58 1.71
C CYS A 64 -11.85 1.51 2.58
N GLU A 65 -11.58 1.57 3.89
CA GLU A 65 -12.37 2.34 4.87
C GLU A 65 -11.77 3.71 5.20
N CYS A 66 -10.65 4.10 4.57
CA CYS A 66 -9.92 5.31 4.94
C CYS A 66 -10.79 6.53 4.60
N PRO A 67 -11.05 7.41 5.57
CA PRO A 67 -11.87 8.60 5.34
C PRO A 67 -11.20 9.59 4.38
N ASP A 68 -9.88 9.52 4.23
CA ASP A 68 -9.10 10.31 3.28
C ASP A 68 -8.91 9.64 1.91
N ASN A 69 -9.45 8.43 1.68
CA ASN A 69 -9.36 7.78 0.37
C ASN A 69 -10.36 8.47 -0.59
N PRO A 70 -9.91 9.12 -1.68
CA PRO A 70 -10.80 9.83 -2.60
C PRO A 70 -11.65 8.90 -3.48
N SER A 71 -11.47 7.58 -3.38
CA SER A 71 -12.07 6.58 -4.28
C SER A 71 -13.39 5.99 -3.77
N CYS A 72 -13.92 6.43 -2.63
CA CYS A 72 -15.22 5.99 -2.08
C CYS A 72 -16.25 7.12 -2.17
#